data_AF-A0A3P9PX78-F1
#
_entry.id   AF-A0A3P9PX78-F1
#
_cell.length_a   1.000
_cell.length_b   1.000
_cell.length_c   1.000
_cell.angle_alpha   90.00
_cell.angle_beta   90.00
_cell.angle_gamma   90.00
#
_symmetry.space_group_name_H-M   'P 1'
#
loop_
_entity.id
_entity.type
_entity.pdbx_description
1 polymer ?
#
loop_
_entity_poly.entity_id
_entity_poly.type
_entity_poly.pdbx_seq_one_letter_code
_entity_poly.pdbx_strand_id
1 'polypeptide(L)'
;MRSRENSGTTRMNKYKSKINRVGSQCGIDPALIAAIISRESRAGNILHNGWGDHNNGWGLMQVDIRYHQKEGDWDSEEHLRQATGILVNFIKKIQTKFPSWSREQQLKGGIAAYNTGDGKVLSYENVDQNTTGKDYSNDVVARAKWYKRNGF
;
A
#
# COMPACT_ATOMS: atom_id res chain seq x y z
N MET A 1 10.20 -19.99 -9.76
CA MET A 1 9.33 -18.84 -9.44
C MET A 1 8.20 -19.18 -8.45
N ARG A 2 7.54 -20.35 -8.56
CA ARG A 2 6.43 -20.78 -7.66
C ARG A 2 6.72 -20.90 -6.15
N SER A 3 7.97 -21.11 -5.73
CA SER A 3 8.30 -21.39 -4.32
C SER A 3 8.36 -20.14 -3.41
N ARG A 4 8.68 -18.97 -3.96
CA ARG A 4 8.76 -17.71 -3.17
C ARG A 4 7.39 -17.08 -2.97
N GLU A 5 6.51 -17.17 -3.95
CA GLU A 5 5.14 -16.61 -3.93
C GLU A 5 4.24 -17.32 -2.91
N ASN A 6 4.32 -18.65 -2.81
CA ASN A 6 3.54 -19.45 -1.84
C ASN A 6 3.84 -19.05 -0.38
N SER A 7 5.07 -18.60 -0.09
CA SER A 7 5.50 -18.23 1.26
C SER A 7 4.92 -16.88 1.73
N GLY A 8 4.65 -15.96 0.79
CA GLY A 8 4.08 -14.65 1.07
C GLY A 8 2.58 -14.73 1.35
N THR A 9 1.86 -15.62 0.64
CA THR A 9 0.43 -15.85 0.84
C THR A 9 0.13 -16.43 2.21
N THR A 10 0.91 -17.41 2.67
CA THR A 10 0.76 -18.01 4.00
C THR A 10 0.93 -16.99 5.12
N ARG A 11 1.87 -16.04 4.97
CA ARG A 11 2.05 -14.95 5.96
C ARG A 11 0.90 -13.95 5.90
N MET A 12 0.47 -13.57 4.71
CA MET A 12 -0.63 -12.62 4.51
C MET A 12 -1.94 -13.11 5.15
N ASN A 13 -2.19 -14.42 5.14
CA ASN A 13 -3.39 -15.01 5.74
C ASN A 13 -3.54 -14.70 7.24
N LYS A 14 -2.44 -14.46 7.97
CA LYS A 14 -2.48 -14.05 9.39
C LYS A 14 -3.21 -12.71 9.60
N TYR A 15 -3.16 -11.83 8.60
CA TYR A 15 -3.71 -10.47 8.67
C TYR A 15 -5.03 -10.34 7.93
N LYS A 16 -5.47 -11.39 7.21
CA LYS A 16 -6.63 -11.36 6.30
C LYS A 16 -7.89 -10.79 6.93
N SER A 17 -8.25 -11.23 8.14
CA SER A 17 -9.44 -10.71 8.83
C SER A 17 -9.34 -9.21 9.15
N LYS A 18 -8.17 -8.73 9.58
CA LYS A 18 -7.93 -7.30 9.84
C LYS A 18 -7.98 -6.48 8.55
N ILE A 19 -7.32 -6.98 7.50
CA ILE A 19 -7.30 -6.37 6.16
C ILE A 19 -8.73 -6.22 5.61
N ASN A 20 -9.56 -7.27 5.72
CA ASN A 20 -10.95 -7.24 5.24
C ASN A 20 -11.79 -6.20 6.00
N ARG A 21 -11.66 -6.13 7.33
CA ARG A 21 -12.39 -5.15 8.15
C ARG A 21 -11.98 -3.71 7.80
N VAL A 22 -10.68 -3.45 7.73
CA VAL A 22 -10.17 -2.11 7.37
C VAL A 22 -10.57 -1.73 5.95
N GLY A 23 -10.45 -2.65 4.98
CA GLY A 23 -10.89 -2.41 3.61
C GLY A 23 -12.36 -2.02 3.54
N SER A 24 -13.23 -2.74 4.26
CA SER A 24 -14.65 -2.40 4.36
C SER A 24 -14.88 -1.03 5.00
N GLN A 25 -14.18 -0.70 6.08
CA GLN A 25 -14.33 0.56 6.81
C GLN A 25 -13.81 1.78 6.02
N CYS A 26 -12.77 1.60 5.21
CA CYS A 26 -12.16 2.68 4.42
C CYS A 26 -12.69 2.76 2.98
N GLY A 27 -13.53 1.81 2.55
CA GLY A 27 -13.99 1.73 1.16
C GLY A 27 -12.87 1.39 0.17
N ILE A 28 -11.88 0.61 0.62
CA ILE A 28 -10.73 0.17 -0.20
C ILE A 28 -10.79 -1.34 -0.36
N ASP A 29 -10.56 -1.83 -1.59
CA ASP A 29 -10.51 -3.26 -1.86
C ASP A 29 -9.43 -3.94 -0.97
N PRO A 30 -9.78 -4.96 -0.16
CA PRO A 30 -8.83 -5.69 0.67
C PRO A 30 -7.63 -6.22 -0.10
N ALA A 31 -7.79 -6.57 -1.38
CA ALA A 31 -6.69 -7.03 -2.23
C ALA A 31 -5.65 -5.94 -2.49
N LEU A 32 -6.05 -4.66 -2.54
CA LEU A 32 -5.12 -3.54 -2.66
C LEU A 32 -4.31 -3.32 -1.38
N ILE A 33 -4.96 -3.42 -0.22
CA ILE A 33 -4.27 -3.33 1.09
C ILE A 33 -3.25 -4.46 1.21
N ALA A 34 -3.64 -5.70 0.90
CA ALA A 34 -2.73 -6.85 0.88
C ALA A 34 -1.55 -6.64 -0.11
N ALA A 35 -1.79 -6.05 -1.27
CA ALA A 35 -0.75 -5.74 -2.24
C ALA A 35 0.28 -4.73 -1.72
N ILE A 36 -0.18 -3.67 -1.05
CA ILE A 36 0.71 -2.67 -0.42
C ILE A 36 1.53 -3.33 0.70
N ILE A 37 0.90 -4.10 1.59
CA ILE A 37 1.62 -4.84 2.65
C ILE A 37 2.70 -5.77 2.04
N SER A 38 2.38 -6.44 0.94
CA SER A 38 3.31 -7.32 0.23
C SER A 38 4.51 -6.56 -0.33
N ARG A 39 4.27 -5.37 -0.93
CA ARG A 39 5.32 -4.51 -1.48
C ARG A 39 6.18 -3.89 -0.37
N GLU A 40 5.57 -3.40 0.69
CA GLU A 40 6.23 -2.63 1.75
C GLU A 40 7.06 -3.50 2.69
N SER A 41 6.50 -4.62 3.14
CA SER A 41 7.08 -5.39 4.25
C SER A 41 7.20 -6.88 3.98
N ARG A 42 6.80 -7.35 2.79
CA ARG A 42 6.64 -8.79 2.51
C ARG A 42 5.81 -9.48 3.60
N ALA A 43 4.70 -8.84 3.99
CA ALA A 43 3.86 -9.27 5.11
C ALA A 43 4.64 -9.39 6.44
N GLY A 44 5.48 -8.39 6.73
CA GLY A 44 6.31 -8.30 7.93
C GLY A 44 7.65 -9.05 7.90
N ASN A 45 7.94 -9.82 6.85
CA ASN A 45 9.12 -10.69 6.81
C ASN A 45 10.46 -9.94 6.73
N ILE A 46 10.47 -8.67 6.35
CA ILE A 46 11.68 -7.84 6.29
C ILE A 46 11.75 -6.78 7.40
N LEU A 47 10.80 -6.80 8.34
CA LEU A 47 10.73 -5.82 9.42
C LEU A 47 11.51 -6.31 10.65
N HIS A 48 12.06 -5.36 11.40
CA HIS A 48 12.67 -5.59 12.70
C HIS A 48 11.80 -4.93 13.78
N ASN A 49 11.01 -5.73 14.51
CA ASN A 49 10.02 -5.23 15.49
C ASN A 49 9.09 -4.15 14.91
N GLY A 50 8.66 -4.33 13.65
CA GLY A 50 7.79 -3.39 12.96
C GLY A 50 8.51 -2.27 12.19
N TRP A 51 9.81 -2.08 12.42
CA TRP A 51 10.58 -1.04 11.76
C TRP A 51 11.20 -1.52 10.45
N GLY A 52 11.18 -0.63 9.46
CA GLY A 52 11.91 -0.72 8.19
C GLY A 52 12.43 0.65 7.76
N ASP A 53 12.98 0.73 6.55
CA ASP A 53 13.57 1.95 5.96
C ASP A 53 14.45 2.77 6.94
N HIS A 54 15.50 2.15 7.48
CA HIS A 54 16.40 2.80 8.46
C HIS A 54 15.66 3.43 9.66
N ASN A 55 14.61 2.75 10.15
CA ASN A 55 13.71 3.17 11.22
C ASN A 55 12.79 4.37 10.91
N ASN A 56 12.61 4.70 9.62
CA ASN A 56 11.63 5.71 9.21
C ASN A 56 10.25 5.09 8.90
N GLY A 57 10.20 3.81 8.52
CA GLY A 57 8.96 3.12 8.19
C GLY A 57 8.42 2.29 9.36
N TRP A 58 7.17 2.52 9.75
CA TRP A 58 6.47 1.75 10.79
C TRP A 58 5.42 0.81 10.21
N GLY A 59 5.43 -0.44 10.66
CA GLY A 59 4.35 -1.40 10.48
C GLY A 59 4.23 -2.05 9.12
N LEU A 60 3.24 -2.91 8.96
CA LEU A 60 3.02 -3.75 7.77
C LEU A 60 2.93 -2.96 6.45
N MET A 61 2.50 -1.71 6.53
CA MET A 61 2.31 -0.79 5.39
C MET A 61 3.32 0.38 5.40
N GLN A 62 4.34 0.32 6.28
CA GLN A 62 5.46 1.25 6.34
C GLN A 62 5.04 2.73 6.34
N VAL A 63 4.25 3.14 7.33
CA VAL A 63 3.91 4.55 7.57
C VAL A 63 5.21 5.30 7.89
N ASP A 64 5.50 6.34 7.12
CA ASP A 64 6.69 7.17 7.31
C ASP A 64 6.52 8.08 8.53
N ILE A 65 7.26 7.78 9.59
CA ILE A 65 7.13 8.48 10.88
C ILE A 65 7.70 9.91 10.86
N ARG A 66 8.41 10.30 9.79
CA ARG A 66 8.87 11.68 9.60
C ARG A 66 7.73 12.62 9.25
N TYR A 67 6.63 12.09 8.71
CA TYR A 67 5.46 12.83 8.26
C TYR A 67 4.19 12.51 9.06
N HIS A 68 4.17 11.39 9.77
CA HIS A 68 3.00 10.91 10.51
C HIS A 68 3.39 10.39 11.91
N GLN A 69 2.55 10.63 12.92
CA GLN A 69 2.69 9.93 14.19
C GLN A 69 2.22 8.49 14.02
N LYS A 70 2.99 7.49 14.45
CA LYS A 70 2.57 6.08 14.35
C LYS A 70 1.39 5.76 15.29
N GLU A 71 0.43 4.98 14.80
CA GLU A 71 -0.71 4.49 15.59
C GLU A 71 -0.70 2.96 15.73
N GLY A 72 -0.98 2.48 16.93
CA GLY A 72 -1.05 1.05 17.24
C GLY A 72 0.27 0.27 17.12
N ASP A 73 0.16 -1.05 17.30
CA ASP A 73 1.26 -1.98 17.04
C ASP A 73 1.49 -2.17 15.53
N TRP A 74 2.69 -2.60 15.17
CA TRP A 74 3.15 -2.66 13.78
C TRP A 74 2.31 -3.56 12.85
N ASP A 75 1.56 -4.52 13.40
CA ASP A 75 0.66 -5.43 12.69
C ASP A 75 -0.82 -5.30 13.15
N SER A 76 -1.13 -4.24 13.88
CA SER A 76 -2.46 -3.98 14.45
C SER A 76 -3.48 -3.53 13.41
N GLU A 77 -4.77 -3.57 13.79
CA GLU A 77 -5.83 -3.05 12.93
C GLU A 77 -5.80 -1.52 12.86
N GLU A 78 -5.40 -0.88 13.96
CA GLU A 78 -5.17 0.56 14.10
C GLU A 78 -4.11 1.02 13.10
N HIS A 79 -2.97 0.34 13.02
CA HIS A 79 -1.92 0.62 12.04
C HIS A 79 -2.43 0.49 10.59
N LEU A 80 -3.16 -0.59 10.28
CA LEU A 80 -3.71 -0.79 8.94
C LEU A 80 -4.75 0.28 8.57
N ARG A 81 -5.59 0.68 9.52
CA ARG A 81 -6.57 1.76 9.35
C ARG A 81 -5.88 3.09 9.09
N GLN A 82 -4.83 3.41 9.86
CA GLN A 82 -4.05 4.62 9.68
C GLN A 82 -3.43 4.68 8.27
N ALA A 83 -2.68 3.65 7.89
CA ALA A 83 -2.02 3.57 6.59
C ALA A 83 -3.02 3.61 5.42
N THR A 84 -4.16 2.92 5.55
CA THR A 84 -5.22 2.95 4.53
C THR A 84 -5.87 4.34 4.45
N GLY A 85 -6.03 5.05 5.56
CA GLY A 85 -6.48 6.43 5.58
C GLY A 85 -5.52 7.38 4.85
N ILE A 86 -4.21 7.20 5.03
CA ILE A 86 -3.18 7.95 4.28
C ILE A 86 -3.31 7.68 2.77
N LEU A 87 -3.48 6.42 2.36
CA LEU A 87 -3.73 6.05 0.96
C LEU A 87 -4.99 6.76 0.41
N VAL A 88 -6.11 6.72 1.14
CA VAL A 88 -7.36 7.40 0.73
C VAL A 88 -7.13 8.90 0.54
N ASN A 89 -6.36 9.54 1.43
CA ASN A 89 -6.02 10.95 1.30
C ASN A 89 -5.20 11.23 0.03
N PHE A 90 -4.22 10.39 -0.29
CA PHE A 90 -3.47 10.53 -1.54
C PHE A 90 -4.31 10.29 -2.79
N ILE A 91 -5.22 9.31 -2.77
CA ILE A 91 -6.18 9.11 -3.87
C ILE A 91 -6.99 10.39 -4.08
N LYS A 92 -7.55 10.99 -3.02
CA LYS A 92 -8.31 12.24 -3.11
C LYS A 92 -7.47 13.40 -3.67
N LYS A 93 -6.23 13.56 -3.19
CA LYS A 93 -5.30 14.58 -3.71
C LYS A 93 -5.05 14.41 -5.21
N ILE A 94 -4.85 13.18 -5.66
CA ILE A 94 -4.64 12.88 -7.09
C ILE A 94 -5.91 13.11 -7.90
N GLN A 95 -7.09 12.79 -7.37
CA GLN A 95 -8.36 13.12 -8.02
C GLN A 95 -8.52 14.63 -8.23
N THR A 96 -8.15 15.44 -7.23
CA THR A 96 -8.16 16.91 -7.35
C THR A 96 -7.08 17.41 -8.30
N LYS A 97 -5.87 16.85 -8.27
CA LYS A 97 -4.74 17.27 -9.11
C LYS A 97 -4.95 16.93 -10.58
N PHE A 98 -5.59 15.80 -10.87
CA PHE A 98 -5.83 15.30 -12.22
C PHE A 98 -7.31 14.92 -12.42
N PRO A 99 -8.21 15.91 -12.51
CA PRO A 99 -9.65 15.66 -12.59
C PRO A 99 -10.07 15.01 -13.92
N SER A 100 -9.26 15.15 -14.98
CA SER A 100 -9.50 14.54 -16.29
C SER A 100 -9.08 13.06 -16.38
N TRP A 101 -8.33 12.55 -15.40
CA TRP A 101 -7.95 11.14 -15.36
C TRP A 101 -9.16 10.25 -15.06
N SER A 102 -9.17 9.04 -15.62
CA SER A 102 -10.15 8.03 -15.24
C SER A 102 -9.99 7.64 -13.76
N ARG A 103 -11.02 7.04 -13.16
CA ARG A 103 -10.94 6.56 -11.77
C ARG A 103 -9.81 5.57 -11.53
N GLU A 104 -9.50 4.73 -12.52
CA GLU A 104 -8.39 3.77 -12.45
C GLU A 104 -7.03 4.48 -12.50
N GLN A 105 -6.88 5.49 -13.36
CA GLN A 105 -5.68 6.31 -13.43
C GLN A 105 -5.47 7.09 -12.11
N GLN A 106 -6.54 7.65 -11.55
CA GLN A 106 -6.51 8.35 -10.26
C GLN A 106 -6.14 7.41 -9.12
N LEU A 107 -6.69 6.19 -9.10
CA LEU A 107 -6.33 5.16 -8.11
C LEU A 107 -4.84 4.82 -8.23
N LYS A 108 -4.35 4.57 -9.44
CA LYS A 108 -2.92 4.25 -9.69
C LYS A 108 -2.01 5.40 -9.26
N GLY A 109 -2.37 6.64 -9.59
CA GLY A 109 -1.65 7.83 -9.12
C GLY A 109 -1.66 7.97 -7.60
N GLY A 110 -2.78 7.67 -6.94
CA GLY A 110 -2.88 7.66 -5.47
C GLY A 110 -1.96 6.63 -4.83
N ILE A 111 -1.82 5.44 -5.43
CA ILE A 111 -0.88 4.40 -4.99
C ILE A 111 0.57 4.87 -5.19
N ALA A 112 0.90 5.49 -6.33
CA ALA A 112 2.24 6.06 -6.54
C ALA A 112 2.55 7.16 -5.51
N ALA A 113 1.59 8.06 -5.27
CA ALA A 113 1.70 9.13 -4.29
C ALA A 113 1.86 8.62 -2.85
N TYR A 114 1.32 7.45 -2.51
CA TYR A 114 1.57 6.82 -1.21
C TYR A 114 3.07 6.57 -0.96
N ASN A 115 3.82 6.21 -2.00
CA ASN A 115 5.26 5.97 -1.90
C ASN A 115 6.11 7.24 -2.00
N THR A 116 5.75 8.18 -2.88
CA THR A 116 6.65 9.30 -3.25
C THR A 116 6.09 10.69 -2.89
N GLY A 117 4.84 10.76 -2.46
CA GLY A 117 4.09 12.00 -2.29
C GLY A 117 3.44 12.49 -3.59
N ASP A 118 2.29 13.16 -3.47
CA ASP A 118 1.49 13.61 -4.61
C ASP A 118 2.20 14.65 -5.50
N GLY A 119 3.13 15.43 -4.94
CA GLY A 119 3.92 16.42 -5.68
C GLY A 119 4.76 15.82 -6.80
N LYS A 120 5.22 14.57 -6.65
CA LYS A 120 6.09 13.88 -7.60
C LYS A 120 5.36 13.05 -8.65
N VAL A 121 4.03 12.95 -8.57
CA VAL A 121 3.17 12.37 -9.61
C VAL A 121 2.83 13.47 -10.62
N LEU A 122 3.43 13.43 -11.81
CA LEU A 122 3.36 14.55 -12.78
C LEU A 122 2.48 14.25 -14.00
N SER A 123 2.50 13.00 -14.50
CA SER A 123 1.65 12.54 -15.59
C SER A 123 1.30 11.06 -15.40
N TYR A 124 0.36 10.55 -16.20
CA TYR A 124 -0.05 9.14 -16.09
C TYR A 124 0.99 8.20 -16.70
N GLU A 125 1.59 8.59 -17.81
CA GLU A 125 2.61 7.85 -18.56
C GLU A 125 3.84 7.60 -17.70
N ASN A 126 4.19 8.58 -16.87
CA ASN A 126 5.37 8.58 -16.00
C ASN A 126 4.99 8.51 -14.51
N VAL A 127 3.82 7.94 -14.18
CA VAL A 127 3.24 7.94 -12.82
C VAL A 127 4.20 7.41 -11.75
N ASP A 128 5.04 6.43 -12.11
CA ASP A 128 6.00 5.79 -11.20
C ASP A 128 7.44 6.34 -11.33
N GLN A 129 7.72 7.31 -12.20
CA GLN A 129 9.08 7.77 -12.52
C GLN A 129 9.92 8.14 -11.28
N ASN A 130 9.26 8.65 -10.25
CA ASN A 130 9.86 9.11 -9.00
C ASN A 130 9.60 8.17 -7.80
N THR A 131 9.01 7.00 -8.03
CA THR A 131 8.75 6.01 -6.98
C THR A 131 9.96 5.10 -6.76
N THR A 132 10.05 4.46 -5.59
CA THR A 132 11.07 3.44 -5.32
C THR A 132 11.01 2.34 -6.37
N GLY A 133 12.14 2.06 -7.04
CA GLY A 133 12.20 1.06 -8.11
C GLY A 133 11.59 1.48 -9.45
N LYS A 134 11.02 2.70 -9.53
CA LYS A 134 10.33 3.25 -10.71
C LYS A 134 9.14 2.40 -11.19
N ASP A 135 8.54 1.64 -10.28
CA ASP A 135 7.51 0.64 -10.61
C ASP A 135 6.44 0.48 -9.50
N TYR A 136 6.40 1.36 -8.50
CA TYR A 136 5.66 1.09 -7.27
C TYR A 136 4.17 0.83 -7.51
N SER A 137 3.46 1.74 -8.18
CA SER A 137 2.02 1.56 -8.44
C SER A 137 1.76 0.45 -9.44
N ASN A 138 2.62 0.25 -10.44
CA ASN A 138 2.53 -0.86 -11.38
C ASN A 138 2.62 -2.22 -10.67
N ASP A 139 3.62 -2.42 -9.82
CA ASP A 139 3.81 -3.67 -9.07
C ASP A 139 2.68 -3.89 -8.06
N VAL A 140 2.28 -2.85 -7.32
CA VAL A 140 1.14 -2.94 -6.38
C VAL A 140 -0.15 -3.34 -7.09
N VAL A 141 -0.47 -2.73 -8.24
CA VAL A 141 -1.67 -3.10 -9.02
C VAL A 141 -1.60 -4.54 -9.51
N ALA A 142 -0.43 -5.01 -9.96
CA ALA A 142 -0.23 -6.39 -10.39
C ALA A 142 -0.45 -7.37 -9.22
N ARG A 143 0.10 -7.07 -8.04
CA ARG A 143 -0.10 -7.85 -6.80
C ARG A 143 -1.56 -7.83 -6.37
N ALA A 144 -2.26 -6.70 -6.45
CA ALA A 144 -3.66 -6.59 -6.09
C ALA A 144 -4.54 -7.50 -6.96
N LYS A 145 -4.31 -7.51 -8.28
CA LYS A 145 -5.00 -8.45 -9.20
C LYS A 145 -4.73 -9.91 -8.84
N TRP A 146 -3.52 -10.23 -8.38
CA TRP A 146 -3.20 -11.57 -7.91
C TRP A 146 -3.93 -11.90 -6.60
N TYR A 147 -3.89 -11.04 -5.58
CA TYR A 147 -4.61 -11.25 -4.32
C TYR A 147 -6.12 -11.39 -4.53
N LYS A 148 -6.70 -10.60 -5.45
CA LYS A 148 -8.12 -10.68 -5.81
C LYS A 148 -8.54 -12.05 -6.32
N ARG A 149 -7.66 -12.72 -7.07
CA ARG A 149 -7.89 -14.08 -7.59
C ARG A 149 -7.57 -15.18 -6.57
N ASN A 150 -6.93 -14.84 -5.47
CA ASN A 150 -6.43 -15.80 -4.47
C ASN A 150 -7.02 -15.54 -3.07
N GLY A 151 -8.26 -15.03 -3.04
CA GLY A 151 -9.08 -15.01 -1.83
C GLY A 151 -9.10 -13.68 -1.05
N PHE A 152 -8.70 -12.57 -1.66
CA PHE A 152 -9.00 -11.20 -1.21
C PHE A 152 -10.01 -10.51 -2.14
#